data_AF-A0A0E3S827-F1
#
_entry.id   AF-A0A0E3S827-F1
#
_cell.length_a   1.000
_cell.length_b   1.000
_cell.length_c   1.000
_cell.angle_alpha   90.00
_cell.angle_beta   90.00
_cell.angle_gamma   90.00
#
_symmetry.space_group_name_H-M   'P 1'
#
loop_
_entity.id
_entity.type
_entity.pdbx_description
1 polymer ?
#
loop_
_entity_poly.entity_id
_entity_poly.type
_entity_poly.pdbx_seq_one_letter_code
_entity_poly.pdbx_strand_id
1 'polypeptide(L)'
;MADNGLITEDNNFKMGEVEYEMVELLRRLNINRPVALTLACLSKGEEISSQCIEMVSGLRQPEVSIAMRYLRENDWVNMREEKKNHGKGRPVKLYKLTVQMETIINTIEENVIAESKTILQNIERLKNLS
;
A
#
# COMPACT_ATOMS: atom_id res chain seq x y z
N MET A 1 -11.05 -10.93 -41.67
CA MET A 1 -11.82 -10.60 -40.45
C MET A 1 -10.87 -10.80 -39.30
N ALA A 2 -10.34 -9.71 -38.75
CA ALA A 2 -9.33 -9.76 -37.69
C ALA A 2 -10.03 -9.95 -36.34
N ASP A 3 -9.51 -10.94 -35.62
CA ASP A 3 -9.83 -11.35 -34.27
C ASP A 3 -9.83 -10.14 -33.31
N ASN A 4 -11.02 -9.79 -32.83
CA ASN A 4 -11.24 -8.69 -31.90
C ASN A 4 -11.14 -9.26 -30.48
N GLY A 5 -9.92 -9.64 -30.09
CA GLY A 5 -9.59 -10.03 -28.72
C GLY A 5 -9.78 -8.84 -27.79
N LEU A 6 -10.98 -8.73 -27.21
CA LEU A 6 -11.23 -7.99 -25.97
C LEU A 6 -10.21 -8.48 -24.94
N ILE A 7 -9.20 -7.66 -24.64
CA ILE A 7 -8.44 -7.82 -23.42
C ILE A 7 -9.44 -7.48 -22.31
N THR A 8 -9.96 -8.54 -21.71
CA THR A 8 -10.86 -8.55 -20.59
C THR A 8 -10.13 -7.86 -19.44
N GLU A 9 -10.56 -6.66 -19.04
CA GLU A 9 -10.24 -6.11 -17.72
C GLU A 9 -11.09 -6.84 -16.65
N ASP A 10 -11.00 -8.18 -16.63
CA ASP A 10 -11.53 -9.05 -15.57
C ASP A 10 -10.42 -9.31 -14.55
N ASN A 11 -9.75 -8.25 -14.07
CA ASN A 11 -9.09 -8.35 -12.78
C ASN A 11 -10.17 -8.20 -11.71
N ASN A 12 -10.82 -9.31 -11.37
CA ASN A 12 -11.65 -9.46 -10.16
C ASN A 12 -10.76 -9.42 -8.90
N PHE A 13 -9.87 -8.44 -8.83
CA PHE A 13 -9.03 -8.19 -7.67
C PHE A 13 -9.95 -7.76 -6.53
N LYS A 14 -9.89 -8.50 -5.43
CA LYS A 14 -10.65 -8.25 -4.21
C LYS A 14 -9.78 -8.56 -3.02
N MET A 15 -9.98 -7.81 -1.94
CA MET A 15 -9.46 -8.19 -0.63
C MET A 15 -10.34 -9.31 -0.06
N GLY A 16 -9.71 -10.38 0.38
CA GLY A 16 -10.28 -11.45 1.17
C GLY A 16 -9.93 -11.28 2.65
N GLU A 17 -10.24 -12.30 3.45
CA GLU A 17 -10.07 -12.29 4.91
C GLU A 17 -8.64 -11.96 5.34
N VAL A 18 -7.64 -12.56 4.67
CA VAL A 18 -6.21 -12.33 4.94
C VAL A 18 -5.82 -10.86 4.74
N GLU A 19 -6.28 -10.24 3.65
CA GLU A 19 -5.96 -8.83 3.38
C GLU A 19 -6.64 -7.89 4.39
N TYR A 20 -7.88 -8.18 4.80
CA TYR A 20 -8.55 -7.40 5.84
C TYR A 20 -7.92 -7.58 7.22
N GLU A 21 -7.47 -8.79 7.56
CA GLU A 21 -6.71 -9.04 8.78
C GLU A 21 -5.38 -8.27 8.75
N MET A 22 -4.68 -8.26 7.62
CA MET A 22 -3.47 -7.46 7.44
C MET A 22 -3.73 -5.97 7.69
N VAL A 23 -4.83 -5.42 7.16
CA VAL A 23 -5.20 -4.01 7.40
C VAL A 23 -5.39 -3.74 8.89
N GLU A 24 -6.11 -4.61 9.60
CA GLU A 24 -6.36 -4.44 11.03
C GLU A 24 -5.06 -4.51 11.85
N LEU A 25 -4.19 -5.47 11.55
CA LEU A 25 -2.88 -5.59 12.22
C LEU A 25 -1.98 -4.38 11.96
N LEU A 26 -1.86 -3.94 10.70
CA LEU A 26 -1.10 -2.75 10.34
C LEU A 26 -1.60 -1.51 11.09
N ARG A 27 -2.93 -1.37 11.23
CA ARG A 27 -3.51 -0.24 11.98
C ARG A 27 -3.22 -0.31 13.48
N ARG A 28 -3.16 -1.50 14.07
CA ARG A 28 -2.74 -1.68 15.48
C ARG A 28 -1.26 -1.34 15.69
N LEU A 29 -0.44 -1.46 14.65
CA LEU A 29 0.95 -1.01 14.62
C LEU A 29 1.08 0.49 14.26
N ASN A 30 0.02 1.28 14.43
CA ASN A 30 -0.04 2.72 14.12
C ASN A 30 0.20 3.09 12.65
N ILE A 31 0.16 2.13 11.71
CA ILE A 31 0.17 2.45 10.28
C ILE A 31 -1.17 3.07 9.91
N ASN A 32 -1.14 4.24 9.27
CA ASN A 32 -2.36 4.96 8.95
C ASN A 32 -3.24 4.17 7.96
N ARG A 33 -4.56 4.42 8.04
CA ARG A 33 -5.57 3.65 7.27
C ARG A 33 -5.31 3.65 5.76
N PRO A 34 -5.05 4.79 5.09
CA PRO A 34 -4.75 4.78 3.65
C PRO A 34 -3.55 3.91 3.27
N VAL A 35 -2.46 3.98 4.04
CA VAL A 35 -1.25 3.17 3.80
C VAL A 35 -1.55 1.70 4.02
N ALA A 36 -2.21 1.33 5.12
CA ALA A 36 -2.54 -0.06 5.44
C ALA A 36 -3.41 -0.72 4.35
N LEU A 37 -4.47 -0.03 3.92
CA LEU A 37 -5.36 -0.51 2.85
C LEU A 37 -4.64 -0.64 1.50
N THR A 38 -3.82 0.34 1.16
CA THR A 38 -3.06 0.32 -0.11
C THR A 38 -2.02 -0.80 -0.12
N LEU A 39 -1.32 -1.01 1.01
CA LEU A 39 -0.33 -2.07 1.16
C LEU A 39 -0.98 -3.46 1.10
N ALA A 40 -2.15 -3.64 1.73
CA ALA A 40 -2.91 -4.88 1.65
C ALA A 40 -3.38 -5.18 0.21
N CYS A 41 -3.77 -4.15 -0.55
CA CYS A 41 -4.10 -4.30 -1.98
C CYS A 41 -2.87 -4.72 -2.82
N LEU A 42 -1.67 -4.28 -2.45
CA LEU A 42 -0.44 -4.63 -3.16
C LEU A 42 0.15 -5.99 -2.72
N SER A 43 -0.34 -6.56 -1.61
CA SER A 43 0.25 -7.74 -0.95
C SER A 43 0.27 -9.00 -1.82
N LYS A 44 -0.65 -9.13 -2.78
CA LYS A 44 -0.73 -10.28 -3.70
C LYS A 44 0.38 -10.28 -4.76
N GLY A 45 1.18 -9.22 -4.85
CA GLY A 45 2.33 -9.12 -5.75
C GLY A 45 2.00 -8.88 -7.22
N GLU A 46 0.70 -8.84 -7.56
CA GLU A 46 0.20 -8.44 -8.86
C GLU A 46 0.28 -6.92 -9.03
N GLU A 47 0.43 -6.49 -10.28
CA GLU A 47 0.38 -5.07 -10.60
C GLU A 47 -1.07 -4.58 -10.60
N ILE A 48 -1.34 -3.49 -9.88
CA ILE A 48 -2.69 -2.97 -9.65
C ILE A 48 -2.78 -1.50 -10.04
N SER A 49 -3.89 -1.09 -10.64
CA SER A 49 -4.12 0.31 -11.02
C SER A 49 -4.58 1.15 -9.84
N SER A 50 -4.32 2.46 -9.86
CA SER A 50 -4.88 3.37 -8.84
C SER A 50 -6.39 3.26 -8.73
N GLN A 51 -7.08 3.10 -9.86
CA GLN A 51 -8.55 2.98 -9.91
C GLN A 51 -9.03 1.68 -9.24
N CYS A 52 -8.31 0.58 -9.43
CA CYS A 52 -8.63 -0.69 -8.78
C CYS A 52 -8.41 -0.60 -7.26
N ILE A 53 -7.33 0.04 -6.81
CA ILE A 53 -7.10 0.31 -5.38
C ILE A 53 -8.26 1.12 -4.81
N GLU A 54 -8.63 2.25 -5.42
CA GLU A 54 -9.75 3.08 -4.95
C GLU A 54 -11.04 2.26 -4.80
N MET A 55 -11.35 1.43 -5.80
CA MET A 55 -12.56 0.60 -5.81
C MET A 55 -12.56 -0.45 -4.71
N VAL A 56 -11.44 -1.15 -4.51
CA VAL A 56 -11.35 -2.30 -3.62
C VAL A 56 -11.15 -1.88 -2.17
N SER A 57 -10.38 -0.82 -1.94
CA SER A 57 -10.12 -0.31 -0.59
C SER A 57 -11.16 0.68 -0.10
N GLY A 58 -12.01 1.21 -0.98
CA GLY A 58 -12.94 2.30 -0.68
C GLY A 58 -12.22 3.61 -0.31
N LEU A 59 -10.96 3.77 -0.74
CA LEU A 59 -10.22 5.02 -0.59
C LEU A 59 -10.54 5.95 -1.75
N ARG A 60 -10.53 7.26 -1.50
CA ARG A 60 -10.57 8.24 -2.58
C ARG A 60 -9.18 8.48 -3.14
N GLN A 61 -9.10 8.92 -4.40
CA GLN A 61 -7.85 9.25 -5.08
C GLN A 61 -6.83 10.06 -4.25
N PRO A 62 -7.21 11.09 -3.47
CA PRO A 62 -6.25 11.83 -2.64
C PRO A 62 -5.60 10.94 -1.56
N GLU A 63 -6.37 10.05 -0.94
CA GLU A 63 -5.87 9.12 0.08
C GLU A 63 -4.94 8.08 -0.55
N VAL A 64 -5.30 7.53 -1.71
CA VAL A 64 -4.44 6.61 -2.47
C VAL A 64 -3.13 7.31 -2.86
N SER A 65 -3.20 8.58 -3.25
CA SER A 65 -2.00 9.35 -3.62
C SER A 65 -1.08 9.59 -2.42
N ILE A 66 -1.63 9.84 -1.23
CA ILE A 66 -0.86 9.97 0.01
C ILE A 66 -0.19 8.63 0.37
N ALA A 67 -0.95 7.53 0.30
CA ALA A 67 -0.41 6.20 0.57
C ALA A 67 0.71 5.83 -0.41
N MET A 68 0.49 6.02 -1.71
CA MET A 68 1.50 5.75 -2.74
C MET A 68 2.73 6.64 -2.63
N ARG A 69 2.59 7.85 -2.09
CA ARG A 69 3.75 8.69 -1.79
C ARG A 69 4.57 8.08 -0.66
N TYR A 70 3.94 7.72 0.45
CA TYR A 70 4.62 7.07 1.58
C TYR A 70 5.32 5.78 1.15
N LEU A 71 4.63 4.90 0.41
CA LEU A 71 5.23 3.64 -0.06
C LEU A 71 6.42 3.84 -0.99
N ARG A 72 6.40 4.90 -1.83
CA ARG A 72 7.54 5.25 -2.70
C ARG A 72 8.70 5.88 -1.93
N GLU A 73 8.42 6.72 -0.93
CA GLU A 73 9.47 7.32 -0.08
C GLU A 73 10.22 6.24 0.75
N ASN A 74 9.63 5.06 0.93
CA ASN A 74 10.26 3.89 1.54
C ASN A 74 10.82 2.89 0.49
N ASP A 75 10.82 3.24 -0.80
CA ASP A 75 11.26 2.36 -1.90
C ASP A 75 10.52 1.00 -2.00
N TRP A 76 9.30 0.92 -1.48
CA TRP A 76 8.51 -0.33 -1.44
C TRP A 76 7.65 -0.56 -2.68
N VAL A 77 7.38 0.46 -3.48
CA VAL A 77 6.50 0.37 -4.65
C VAL A 77 7.10 1.07 -5.87
N ASN A 78 6.94 0.48 -7.05
CA ASN A 78 7.23 1.12 -8.33
C ASN A 78 5.93 1.58 -8.99
N MET A 79 6.01 2.62 -9.81
CA MET A 79 4.89 3.15 -10.60
C MET A 79 5.28 3.23 -12.07
N ARG A 80 4.45 2.67 -12.94
CA ARG A 80 4.53 2.90 -14.39
C ARG A 80 3.24 3.53 -14.92
N GLU A 81 3.39 4.29 -15.99
CA GLU A 81 2.25 4.86 -16.72
C GLU A 81 2.00 4.08 -18.01
N GLU A 82 0.76 3.64 -18.19
CA GLU A 82 0.30 2.98 -19.41
C GLU A 82 -0.58 3.94 -20.22
N LYS A 83 -0.21 4.14 -21.48
CA LYS A 83 -1.01 4.93 -22.42
C LYS A 83 -2.20 4.10 -22.88
N LYS A 84 -3.41 4.64 -22.75
CA LYS A 84 -4.59 4.01 -23.35
C LYS A 84 -4.46 3.97 -24.88
N ASN A 85 -4.98 2.90 -25.48
CA ASN A 85 -4.94 2.65 -26.92
C ASN A 85 -5.30 3.90 -27.73
N HIS A 86 -4.52 4.15 -28.79
CA HIS A 86 -4.61 5.33 -29.68
C HIS A 86 -4.36 6.70 -29.02
N GLY A 87 -3.77 6.75 -27.83
CA GLY A 87 -3.32 8.02 -27.21
C GLY A 87 -4.47 8.94 -26.76
N LYS A 88 -5.70 8.44 -26.68
CA LYS A 88 -6.86 9.19 -26.17
C LYS A 88 -7.14 8.80 -24.72
N GLY A 89 -7.13 9.79 -23.84
CA GLY A 89 -7.45 9.64 -22.42
C GLY A 89 -6.27 9.92 -21.50
N ARG A 90 -6.54 9.97 -20.19
CA ARG A 90 -5.49 10.10 -19.18
C ARG A 90 -4.72 8.76 -19.06
N PRO A 91 -3.39 8.80 -18.95
CA PRO A 91 -2.61 7.59 -18.70
C PRO A 91 -3.06 6.92 -17.41
N VAL A 92 -2.99 5.59 -17.38
CA VAL A 92 -3.32 4.78 -16.19
C VAL A 92 -2.04 4.54 -15.41
N LYS A 93 -2.07 4.81 -14.10
CA LYS A 93 -0.96 4.51 -13.20
C LYS A 93 -1.11 3.10 -12.65
N LEU A 94 -0.07 2.31 -12.83
CA LEU A 94 0.03 0.93 -12.39
C LEU A 94 1.14 0.82 -11.34
N TYR A 95 0.86 0.07 -10.28
CA TYR A 95 1.70 -0.03 -9.09
C TYR A 95 1.96 -1.48 -8.74
N LYS A 96 3.18 -1.76 -8.29
CA LYS A 96 3.59 -3.09 -7.82
C LYS A 96 4.66 -2.96 -6.74
N LEU A 97 4.65 -3.88 -5.77
CA LEU A 97 5.73 -3.96 -4.78
C LEU A 97 7.06 -4.29 -5.46
N THR A 98 8.10 -3.55 -5.09
CA THR A 98 9.50 -3.79 -5.51
C THR A 98 10.22 -4.76 -4.59
N VAL A 99 9.74 -4.89 -3.35
CA VAL A 99 10.28 -5.74 -2.30
C VAL A 99 9.22 -6.76 -1.84
N GLN A 100 9.66 -7.80 -1.14
CA GLN A 100 8.75 -8.77 -0.57
C GLN A 100 8.01 -8.18 0.64
N MET A 101 6.79 -8.66 0.90
CA MET A 101 6.02 -8.20 2.06
C MET A 101 6.77 -8.43 3.38
N GLU A 102 7.52 -9.53 3.50
CA GLU A 102 8.37 -9.81 4.66
C GLU A 102 9.38 -8.69 4.93
N THR A 103 10.02 -8.15 3.87
CA THR A 103 10.96 -7.03 4.01
C THR A 103 10.27 -5.79 4.58
N ILE A 104 9.04 -5.51 4.12
CA ILE A 104 8.24 -4.37 4.61
C ILE A 104 7.88 -4.57 6.09
N ILE A 105 7.47 -5.79 6.46
CA ILE A 105 7.14 -6.14 7.85
C ILE A 105 8.36 -5.96 8.75
N ASN A 106 9.54 -6.43 8.34
CA ASN A 106 10.78 -6.26 9.11
C ASN A 106 11.12 -4.77 9.33
N THR A 107 10.95 -3.93 8.30
CA THR A 107 11.13 -2.48 8.46
C THR A 107 10.12 -1.86 9.43
N ILE A 108 8.85 -2.31 9.40
CA ILE A 108 7.84 -1.85 10.36
C ILE A 108 8.21 -2.29 11.78
N GLU A 109 8.64 -3.54 11.96
CA GLU A 109 9.09 -4.07 13.26
C GLU A 109 10.24 -3.25 13.84
N GLU A 110 11.28 -2.98 13.05
CA GLU A 110 12.42 -2.16 13.46
C GLU A 110 11.99 -0.75 13.91
N ASN A 111 11.06 -0.13 13.18
CA ASN A 111 10.51 1.19 13.52
C ASN A 111 9.74 1.14 14.85
N VAL A 112 8.90 0.13 15.06
CA VAL A 112 8.12 -0.05 16.29
C VAL A 112 9.05 -0.26 17.49
N ILE A 113 10.11 -1.05 17.34
CA ILE A 113 11.13 -1.26 18.39
C ILE A 113 11.83 0.06 18.73
N ALA A 114 12.23 0.83 17.71
CA ALA A 114 12.92 2.11 17.90
C ALA A 114 12.03 3.16 18.60
N GLU A 115 10.76 3.26 18.21
CA GLU A 115 9.79 4.14 18.86
C GLU A 115 9.53 3.72 20.31
N SER A 116 9.30 2.42 20.53
CA SER A 116 9.07 1.86 21.87
C SER A 116 10.25 2.12 22.81
N LYS A 117 11.48 1.98 22.32
CA LYS A 117 12.69 2.30 23.08
C LYS A 117 12.72 3.78 23.51
N THR A 118 12.35 4.68 22.61
CA THR A 118 12.29 6.12 22.90
C THR A 118 11.22 6.44 23.95
N ILE A 119 10.04 5.81 23.84
CA ILE A 119 8.95 5.96 24.82
C ILE A 119 9.41 5.48 26.21
N LEU A 120 10.01 4.30 26.29
CA LEU A 120 10.52 3.75 27.56
C LEU A 120 11.61 4.63 28.17
N GLN A 121 12.51 5.18 27.36
CA GLN A 121 13.53 6.14 27.83
C GLN A 121 12.89 7.41 28.40
N ASN A 122 11.84 7.94 27.77
CA ASN A 122 11.12 9.10 28.29
C ASN A 122 10.44 8.80 29.63
N ILE A 123 9.82 7.62 29.77
CA ILE A 123 9.22 7.17 31.04
C ILE A 123 10.29 7.09 32.13
N GLU A 124 11.46 6.52 31.82
CA GLU A 124 12.55 6.40 32.79
C GLU A 124 13.08 7.77 33.22
N ARG A 125 13.18 8.72 32.29
CA ARG A 125 13.53 10.11 32.63
C ARG A 125 12.49 10.75 33.54
N LEU A 126 11.20 10.53 33.30
CA LEU A 126 10.14 11.06 34.18
C LEU A 126 10.23 10.48 35.59
N LYS A 127 10.49 9.18 35.74
CA LYS A 127 10.68 8.55 37.06
C LYS A 127 11.85 9.16 37.84
N ASN A 128 12.95 9.49 37.17
CA ASN A 128 14.11 10.12 37.80
C ASN A 128 13.90 11.59 38.18
N LEU A 129 12.81 12.22 37.71
CA LEU A 129 12.43 13.59 38.07
C LEU A 129 11.37 13.65 39.17
N SER A 130 10.75 12.52 39.52
CA SER A 130 9.77 12.39 40.60
C SER A 130 10.42 11.94 41.90
#